data_AF-A0A7S0D2S9-F1
#
_entry.id   AF-A0A7S0D2S9-F1
#
_cell.length_a   1.000
_cell.length_b   1.000
_cell.length_c   1.000
_cell.angle_alpha   90.00
_cell.angle_beta   90.00
_cell.angle_gamma   90.00
#
_symmetry.space_group_name_H-M   'P 1'
#
loop_
_entity.id
_entity.type
_entity.pdbx_description
1 polymer ?
#
loop_
_entity_poly.entity_id
_entity_poly.type
_entity_poly.pdbx_seq_one_letter_code
_entity_poly.pdbx_strand_id
1 'polypeptide(L)'
;ANARAGVGRECQGFMKRLLNKTVGGYHSGAIDDKDFEKRVKRFRRYSKNLDDALRFTGTLWVAMRSMLQATVDLMENQEELAMSHPPHPRISEISKTKESMDEFAKSELPNLLKRLEEEVKNQLEDRKEETRAIEIKLAKRLSLRDDYTYYLGKVEKLSGLHKEHLRKGTVEKIKFTEKLERNELKVQQSKLNFEARSKALEKELKHLLKTYPEKVQVIAIEGLSIQVCNS
;
A
#
# COMPACT_ATOMS: atom_id res chain seq x y z
N ALA A 1 4.53 -36.10 -52.45
CA ALA A 1 4.19 -36.51 -51.07
C ALA A 1 5.14 -35.94 -49.97
N ASN A 2 6.15 -35.11 -50.27
CA ASN A 2 7.21 -34.80 -49.28
C ASN A 2 7.21 -33.39 -48.66
N ALA A 3 6.24 -32.51 -48.94
CA ALA A 3 6.19 -31.18 -48.33
C ALA A 3 5.52 -31.13 -46.94
N ARG A 4 4.60 -32.06 -46.63
CA ARG A 4 3.83 -32.06 -45.37
C ARG A 4 4.61 -32.58 -44.15
N ALA A 5 5.67 -33.35 -44.35
CA ALA A 5 6.50 -33.89 -43.26
C ALA A 5 7.58 -32.92 -42.75
N GLY A 6 7.84 -31.82 -43.47
CA GLY A 6 8.82 -30.79 -43.09
C GLY A 6 8.26 -29.78 -42.10
N VAL A 7 7.05 -29.28 -42.35
CA VAL A 7 6.39 -28.24 -41.52
C VAL A 7 6.14 -28.72 -40.08
N GLY A 8 5.78 -29.99 -39.89
CA GLY A 8 5.58 -30.57 -38.55
C GLY A 8 6.87 -30.70 -37.74
N ARG A 9 8.02 -30.96 -38.39
CA ARG A 9 9.33 -31.05 -37.72
C ARG A 9 9.92 -29.68 -37.37
N GLU A 10 9.70 -28.68 -38.21
CA GLU A 10 10.12 -27.31 -37.92
C GLU A 10 9.29 -26.67 -36.80
N CYS A 11 7.97 -26.88 -36.78
CA CYS A 11 7.12 -26.47 -35.66
C CYS A 11 7.49 -27.20 -34.36
N GLN A 12 7.73 -28.52 -34.39
CA GLN A 12 8.20 -29.26 -33.21
C GLN A 12 9.57 -28.77 -32.72
N GLY A 13 10.51 -28.49 -33.64
CA GLY A 13 11.83 -27.97 -33.29
C GLY A 13 11.77 -26.55 -32.70
N PHE A 14 10.88 -25.71 -33.22
CA PHE A 14 10.61 -24.37 -32.67
C PHE A 14 9.97 -24.46 -31.28
N MET A 15 8.89 -25.25 -31.13
CA MET A 15 8.19 -25.50 -29.87
C MET A 15 9.11 -26.06 -28.79
N LYS A 16 9.97 -27.04 -29.13
CA LYS A 16 10.92 -27.64 -28.18
C LYS A 16 11.98 -26.63 -27.71
N ARG A 17 12.44 -25.73 -28.59
CA ARG A 17 13.36 -24.63 -28.23
C ARG A 17 12.65 -23.56 -27.39
N LEU A 18 11.40 -23.24 -27.71
CA LEU A 18 10.56 -22.31 -26.97
C LEU A 18 10.32 -22.85 -25.55
N LEU A 19 9.88 -24.10 -25.41
CA LEU A 19 9.66 -24.78 -24.14
C LEU A 19 10.95 -24.90 -23.31
N ASN A 20 12.08 -25.28 -23.91
CA ASN A 20 13.35 -25.34 -23.17
C ASN A 20 13.81 -23.95 -22.71
N LYS A 21 13.54 -22.87 -23.46
CA LYS A 21 13.78 -21.49 -23.02
C LYS A 21 12.79 -21.00 -21.96
N THR A 22 11.55 -21.49 -21.97
CA THR A 22 10.47 -20.96 -21.11
C THR A 22 10.30 -21.74 -19.81
N VAL A 23 10.59 -23.05 -19.83
CA VAL A 23 10.40 -23.99 -18.70
C VAL A 23 11.74 -24.33 -18.03
N GLY A 24 12.86 -24.27 -18.74
CA GLY A 24 14.21 -24.59 -18.23
C GLY A 24 14.85 -23.56 -17.30
N GLY A 25 14.08 -22.61 -16.77
CA GLY A 25 14.58 -21.53 -15.93
C GLY A 25 13.52 -21.08 -14.93
N TYR A 26 13.22 -21.93 -13.96
CA TYR A 26 12.35 -21.60 -12.82
C TYR A 26 13.07 -20.72 -11.77
N HIS A 27 13.87 -19.78 -12.26
CA HIS A 27 14.20 -18.56 -11.55
C HIS A 27 13.73 -17.47 -12.51
N SER A 28 12.57 -16.87 -12.27
CA SER A 28 12.21 -15.62 -12.93
C SER A 28 13.26 -14.59 -12.52
N GLY A 29 14.38 -14.51 -13.26
CA GLY A 29 15.50 -13.62 -12.97
C GLY A 29 15.15 -12.13 -13.03
N ALA A 30 13.88 -11.78 -13.23
CA ALA A 30 13.42 -10.40 -13.29
C ALA A 30 13.34 -9.74 -11.90
N ILE A 31 12.99 -10.48 -10.84
CA ILE A 31 12.82 -9.96 -9.46
C ILE A 31 13.13 -11.09 -8.47
N ASP A 32 14.07 -10.87 -7.55
CA ASP A 32 14.25 -11.76 -6.39
C ASP A 32 13.03 -11.62 -5.48
N ASP A 33 12.16 -12.63 -5.48
CA ASP A 33 10.93 -12.64 -4.68
C ASP A 33 11.22 -12.43 -3.18
N LYS A 34 12.40 -12.82 -2.67
CA LYS A 34 12.78 -12.57 -1.27
C LYS A 34 12.94 -11.08 -0.98
N ASP A 35 13.59 -10.35 -1.87
CA ASP A 35 13.81 -8.91 -1.70
C ASP A 35 12.52 -8.12 -1.95
N PHE A 36 11.68 -8.57 -2.87
CA PHE A 36 10.34 -8.02 -3.03
C PHE A 36 9.51 -8.20 -1.75
N GLU A 37 9.48 -9.39 -1.17
CA GLU A 37 8.76 -9.67 0.07
C GLU A 37 9.27 -8.83 1.24
N LYS A 38 10.59 -8.64 1.38
CA LYS A 38 11.16 -7.74 2.39
C LYS A 38 10.64 -6.31 2.24
N ARG A 39 10.59 -5.79 1.00
CA ARG A 39 10.04 -4.45 0.71
C ARG A 39 8.55 -4.38 1.00
N VAL A 40 7.77 -5.41 0.67
CA VAL A 40 6.34 -5.47 1.00
C VAL A 40 6.13 -5.48 2.51
N LYS A 41 6.94 -6.22 3.28
CA LYS A 41 6.89 -6.18 4.75
C LYS A 41 7.21 -4.78 5.30
N ARG A 42 8.18 -4.09 4.70
CA ARG A 42 8.52 -2.70 5.04
C ARG A 42 7.38 -1.74 4.74
N PHE A 43 6.79 -1.86 3.56
CA PHE A 43 5.63 -1.10 3.11
C PHE A 43 4.40 -1.31 4.02
N ARG A 44 4.09 -2.54 4.40
CA ARG A 44 2.98 -2.83 5.33
C ARG A 44 3.19 -2.21 6.71
N ARG A 45 4.43 -2.18 7.20
CA ARG A 45 4.77 -1.49 8.45
C ARG A 45 4.57 0.01 8.33
N TYR A 46 5.02 0.61 7.23
CA TYR A 46 4.78 2.02 6.94
C TYR A 46 3.28 2.36 6.86
N SER A 47 2.49 1.59 6.10
CA SER A 47 1.03 1.75 5.98
C SER A 47 0.34 1.68 7.36
N LYS A 48 0.73 0.71 8.20
CA LYS A 48 0.23 0.62 9.57
C LYS A 48 0.61 1.83 10.42
N ASN A 49 1.87 2.26 10.37
CA ASN A 49 2.34 3.42 11.14
C ASN A 49 1.63 4.72 10.69
N LEU A 50 1.28 4.82 9.41
CA LEU A 50 0.49 5.93 8.88
C LEU A 50 -0.95 5.92 9.41
N ASP A 51 -1.59 4.76 9.48
CA ASP A 51 -2.90 4.59 10.10
C ASP A 51 -2.86 4.93 11.61
N ASP A 52 -1.83 4.49 12.31
CA ASP A 52 -1.63 4.78 13.73
C ASP A 52 -1.41 6.30 13.94
N ALA A 53 -0.64 6.96 13.06
CA ALA A 53 -0.45 8.42 13.08
C ALA A 53 -1.76 9.18 12.81
N LEU A 54 -2.58 8.76 11.84
CA LEU A 54 -3.89 9.37 11.58
C LEU A 54 -4.83 9.26 12.78
N ARG A 55 -4.87 8.09 13.43
CA ARG A 55 -5.68 7.88 14.65
C ARG A 55 -5.17 8.75 15.79
N PHE A 56 -3.85 8.83 15.96
CA PHE A 56 -3.24 9.68 16.98
C PHE A 56 -3.57 11.16 16.75
N THR A 57 -3.42 11.68 15.54
CA THR A 57 -3.77 13.07 15.19
C THR A 57 -5.26 13.35 15.43
N GLY A 58 -6.15 12.43 15.06
CA GLY A 58 -7.57 12.56 15.36
C GLY A 58 -7.88 12.59 16.86
N THR A 59 -7.20 11.74 17.64
CA THR A 59 -7.34 11.73 19.11
C THR A 59 -6.81 13.01 19.74
N LEU A 60 -5.65 13.50 19.27
CA LEU A 60 -5.04 14.75 19.72
C LEU A 60 -5.96 15.94 19.46
N TRP A 61 -6.58 16.00 18.28
CA TRP A 61 -7.56 17.04 17.94
C TRP A 61 -8.74 17.07 18.92
N VAL A 62 -9.34 15.90 19.21
CA VAL A 62 -10.45 15.79 20.17
C VAL A 62 -10.00 16.18 21.58
N ALA A 63 -8.81 15.74 21.99
CA ALA A 63 -8.25 16.05 23.31
C ALA A 63 -8.00 17.56 23.49
N MET A 64 -7.38 18.21 22.50
CA MET A 64 -7.14 19.66 22.53
C MET A 64 -8.44 20.46 22.61
N ARG A 65 -9.46 20.05 21.85
CA ARG A 65 -10.78 20.68 21.92
C ARG A 65 -11.45 20.49 23.28
N SER A 66 -11.35 19.30 23.86
CA SER A 66 -11.93 18.98 25.16
C SER A 66 -11.22 19.72 26.31
N MET A 67 -9.89 19.80 26.26
CA MET A 67 -9.10 20.58 27.23
C MET A 67 -9.47 22.06 27.22
N LEU A 68 -9.69 22.64 26.03
CA LEU A 68 -10.16 24.03 25.96
C LEU A 68 -11.53 24.18 26.61
N GLN A 69 -12.51 23.36 26.24
CA GLN A 69 -13.86 23.46 26.79
C GLN A 69 -13.84 23.37 28.32
N ALA A 70 -13.11 22.38 28.86
CA ALA A 70 -12.96 22.25 30.31
C ALA A 70 -12.27 23.45 30.97
N THR A 71 -11.35 24.12 30.27
CA THR A 71 -10.69 25.34 30.77
C THR A 71 -11.68 26.51 30.81
N VAL A 72 -12.49 26.68 29.77
CA VAL A 72 -13.56 27.69 29.73
C VAL A 72 -14.56 27.44 30.85
N ASP A 73 -15.07 26.22 30.98
CA ASP A 73 -16.03 25.84 32.02
C ASP A 73 -15.46 26.10 33.43
N LEU A 74 -14.17 25.81 33.65
CA LEU A 74 -13.51 26.06 34.94
C LEU A 74 -13.39 27.56 35.25
N MET A 75 -13.11 28.39 34.25
CA MET A 75 -13.03 29.85 34.42
C MET A 75 -14.41 30.47 34.66
N GLU A 76 -15.45 30.01 33.98
CA GLU A 76 -16.84 30.44 34.22
C GLU A 76 -17.28 30.12 35.66
N ASN A 77 -17.02 28.90 36.14
CA ASN A 77 -17.33 28.51 37.51
C ASN A 77 -16.57 29.35 38.56
N GLN A 78 -15.30 29.67 38.32
CA GLN A 78 -14.50 30.52 39.22
C GLN A 78 -15.04 31.96 39.29
N GLU A 79 -15.48 32.51 38.16
CA GLU A 79 -16.07 33.84 38.10
C GLU A 79 -17.44 33.90 38.80
N GLU A 80 -18.30 32.91 38.60
CA GLU A 80 -19.60 32.80 39.31
C GLU A 80 -19.42 32.71 40.84
N LEU A 81 -18.44 31.92 41.30
CA LEU A 81 -18.09 31.83 42.72
C LEU A 81 -17.57 33.17 43.28
N ALA A 82 -16.74 33.88 42.52
CA ALA A 82 -16.23 35.18 42.91
C ALA A 82 -17.33 36.26 42.95
N MET A 83 -18.29 36.23 42.02
CA MET A 83 -19.42 37.17 41.97
C MET A 83 -20.47 36.90 43.05
N SER A 84 -20.68 35.64 43.45
CA SER A 84 -21.64 35.26 44.48
C SER A 84 -21.21 35.62 45.91
N HIS A 85 -19.92 35.92 46.14
CA HIS A 85 -19.38 36.30 47.45
C HIS A 85 -18.57 37.61 47.40
N PRO A 86 -19.20 38.77 47.17
CA PRO A 86 -18.52 40.06 47.24
C PRO A 86 -18.12 40.39 48.69
N PRO A 87 -16.91 40.94 48.95
CA PRO A 87 -15.88 41.34 48.00
C PRO A 87 -14.80 40.25 47.80
N HIS A 88 -14.74 39.63 46.62
CA HIS A 88 -13.65 38.71 46.29
C HIS A 88 -12.40 39.51 45.84
N PRO A 89 -11.27 39.46 46.57
CA PRO A 89 -10.14 40.37 46.38
C PRO A 89 -9.40 40.20 45.03
N ARG A 90 -9.67 39.11 44.29
CA ARG A 90 -9.01 38.79 43.01
C ARG A 90 -9.97 38.73 41.81
N ILE A 91 -11.21 39.22 41.96
CA ILE A 91 -12.23 39.10 40.89
C ILE A 91 -11.76 39.70 39.56
N SER A 92 -11.02 40.81 39.58
CA SER A 92 -10.47 41.45 38.37
C SER A 92 -9.36 40.65 37.70
N GLU A 93 -8.56 39.86 38.46
CA GLU A 93 -7.53 38.98 37.91
C GLU A 93 -8.16 37.74 37.25
N ILE A 94 -9.25 37.23 37.84
CA ILE A 94 -10.01 36.10 37.30
C ILE A 94 -10.69 36.51 35.99
N SER A 95 -11.40 37.64 35.95
CA SER A 95 -12.05 38.12 34.72
C SER A 95 -11.04 38.43 33.60
N LYS A 96 -9.87 39.01 33.91
CA LYS A 96 -8.79 39.19 32.90
C LYS A 96 -8.25 37.87 32.36
N THR A 97 -8.10 36.86 33.23
CA THR A 97 -7.63 35.54 32.82
C THR A 97 -8.67 34.85 31.93
N LYS A 98 -9.95 34.99 32.25
CA LYS A 98 -11.07 34.52 31.43
C LYS A 98 -11.09 35.19 30.05
N GLU A 99 -10.97 36.52 30.00
CA GLU A 99 -10.91 37.26 28.73
C GLU A 99 -9.75 36.78 27.84
N SER A 100 -8.57 36.57 28.43
CA SER A 100 -7.40 36.04 27.70
C SER A 100 -7.62 34.61 27.19
N MET A 101 -8.27 33.74 27.99
CA MET A 101 -8.60 32.37 27.57
C MET A 101 -9.70 32.34 26.50
N ASP A 102 -10.70 33.22 26.59
CA ASP A 102 -11.73 33.40 25.56
C ASP A 102 -11.13 33.92 24.26
N GLU A 103 -10.17 34.83 24.32
CA GLU A 103 -9.47 35.35 23.15
C GLU A 103 -8.61 34.27 22.50
N PHE A 104 -7.89 33.46 23.29
CA PHE A 104 -7.17 32.28 22.81
C PHE A 104 -8.12 31.25 22.17
N ALA A 105 -9.28 31.00 22.80
CA ALA A 105 -10.31 30.08 22.30
C ALA A 105 -10.95 30.54 20.98
N LYS A 106 -11.12 31.85 20.79
CA LYS A 106 -11.76 32.44 19.61
C LYS A 106 -10.78 32.68 18.45
N SER A 107 -9.51 32.94 18.74
CA SER A 107 -8.53 33.35 17.73
C SER A 107 -7.43 32.30 17.49
N GLU A 108 -6.69 31.89 18.51
CA GLU A 108 -5.51 31.03 18.36
C GLU A 108 -5.86 29.55 18.20
N LEU A 109 -6.81 29.03 18.98
CA LEU A 109 -7.16 27.62 18.91
C LEU A 109 -7.79 27.21 17.58
N PRO A 110 -8.75 27.94 16.99
CA PRO A 110 -9.29 27.57 15.68
C PRO A 110 -8.20 27.56 14.62
N ASN A 111 -7.23 28.47 14.69
CA ASN A 111 -6.07 28.50 13.80
C ASN A 111 -5.15 27.29 14.02
N LEU A 112 -4.87 26.91 15.26
CA LEU A 112 -4.06 25.74 15.60
C LEU A 112 -4.75 24.43 15.17
N LEU A 113 -6.04 24.30 15.44
CA LEU A 113 -6.84 23.14 15.03
C LEU A 113 -6.98 23.06 13.51
N LYS A 114 -7.16 24.21 12.84
CA LYS A 114 -7.18 24.31 11.39
C LYS A 114 -5.84 23.89 10.79
N ARG A 115 -4.70 24.29 11.36
CA ARG A 115 -3.38 23.81 10.91
C ARG A 115 -3.19 22.31 11.15
N LEU A 116 -3.61 21.80 12.31
CA LEU A 116 -3.56 20.36 12.59
C LEU A 116 -4.41 19.56 11.59
N GLU A 117 -5.60 20.08 11.24
CA GLU A 117 -6.48 19.45 10.27
C GLU A 117 -5.97 19.61 8.82
N GLU A 118 -5.65 20.82 8.39
CA GLU A 118 -5.29 21.11 7.00
C GLU A 118 -3.86 20.72 6.64
N GLU A 119 -2.89 20.84 7.56
CA GLU A 119 -1.48 20.57 7.25
C GLU A 119 -1.09 19.14 7.62
N VAL A 120 -1.53 18.64 8.78
CA VAL A 120 -1.09 17.31 9.26
C VAL A 120 -2.03 16.23 8.76
N LYS A 121 -3.34 16.35 8.99
CA LYS A 121 -4.29 15.32 8.59
C LYS A 121 -4.37 15.18 7.06
N ASN A 122 -4.45 16.26 6.30
CA ASN A 122 -4.44 16.16 4.82
C ASN A 122 -3.16 15.50 4.29
N GLN A 123 -1.97 15.87 4.78
CA GLN A 123 -0.72 15.22 4.36
C GLN A 123 -0.70 13.73 4.68
N LEU A 124 -1.26 13.32 5.81
CA LEU A 124 -1.37 11.91 6.18
C LEU A 124 -2.42 11.18 5.34
N GLU A 125 -3.53 11.83 4.99
CA GLU A 125 -4.57 11.30 4.11
C GLU A 125 -4.08 11.15 2.66
N ASP A 126 -3.35 12.12 2.13
CA ASP A 126 -2.72 12.04 0.81
C ASP A 126 -1.74 10.87 0.73
N ARG A 127 -0.85 10.76 1.73
CA ARG A 127 0.06 9.60 1.86
C ARG A 127 -0.71 8.29 1.95
N LYS A 128 -1.88 8.28 2.60
CA LYS A 128 -2.70 7.09 2.75
C LYS A 128 -3.32 6.68 1.43
N GLU A 129 -3.78 7.63 0.63
CA GLU A 129 -4.27 7.35 -0.71
C GLU A 129 -3.18 6.77 -1.62
N GLU A 130 -1.95 7.32 -1.56
CA GLU A 130 -0.80 6.74 -2.26
C GLU A 130 -0.52 5.29 -1.83
N THR A 131 -0.55 4.99 -0.52
CA THR A 131 -0.37 3.62 -0.03
C THR A 131 -1.48 2.68 -0.51
N ARG A 132 -2.74 3.14 -0.53
CA ARG A 132 -3.88 2.34 -1.02
C ARG A 132 -3.74 1.98 -2.49
N ALA A 133 -3.24 2.91 -3.32
CA ALA A 133 -2.95 2.63 -4.71
C ALA A 133 -1.90 1.52 -4.89
N ILE A 134 -0.86 1.50 -4.03
CA ILE A 134 0.15 0.42 -4.02
C ILE A 134 -0.45 -0.91 -3.54
N GLU A 135 -1.33 -0.90 -2.53
CA GLU A 135 -2.02 -2.11 -2.06
C GLU A 135 -2.86 -2.77 -3.16
N ILE A 136 -3.59 -1.99 -3.94
CA ILE A 136 -4.36 -2.48 -5.10
C ILE A 136 -3.41 -3.12 -6.13
N LYS A 137 -2.27 -2.48 -6.41
CA LYS A 137 -1.26 -3.02 -7.34
C LYS A 137 -0.61 -4.31 -6.80
N LEU A 138 -0.39 -4.41 -5.48
CA LEU A 138 0.10 -5.63 -4.82
C LEU A 138 -0.90 -6.78 -4.96
N ALA A 139 -2.19 -6.53 -4.71
CA ALA A 139 -3.24 -7.52 -4.91
C ALA A 139 -3.31 -7.98 -6.37
N LYS A 140 -3.20 -7.03 -7.32
CA LYS A 140 -3.18 -7.38 -8.75
C LYS A 140 -1.96 -8.19 -9.14
N ARG A 141 -0.78 -7.90 -8.57
CA ARG A 141 0.43 -8.71 -8.78
C ARG A 141 0.21 -10.15 -8.31
N LEU A 142 -0.39 -10.36 -7.14
CA LEU A 142 -0.68 -11.69 -6.62
C LEU A 142 -1.61 -12.47 -7.55
N SER A 143 -2.71 -11.84 -8.00
CA SER A 143 -3.62 -12.45 -8.97
C SER A 143 -2.92 -12.83 -10.28
N LEU A 144 -2.03 -11.99 -10.81
CA LEU A 144 -1.25 -12.31 -12.03
C LEU A 144 -0.25 -13.45 -11.81
N ARG A 145 0.32 -13.56 -10.61
CA ARG A 145 1.17 -14.69 -10.23
C ARG A 145 0.36 -15.99 -10.24
N ASP A 146 -0.82 -15.96 -9.63
CA ASP A 146 -1.69 -17.14 -9.55
C ASP A 146 -2.16 -17.58 -10.95
N ASP A 147 -2.48 -16.64 -11.84
CA ASP A 147 -2.78 -16.91 -13.25
C ASP A 147 -1.60 -17.60 -13.96
N TYR A 148 -0.38 -17.06 -13.77
CA TYR A 148 0.84 -17.64 -14.33
C TYR A 148 1.06 -19.06 -13.82
N THR A 149 1.02 -19.27 -12.51
CA THR A 149 1.18 -20.60 -11.88
C THR A 149 0.08 -21.57 -12.34
N TYR A 150 -1.15 -21.12 -12.50
CA TYR A 150 -2.26 -21.93 -12.99
C TYR A 150 -2.03 -22.45 -14.40
N TYR A 151 -1.67 -21.57 -15.35
CA TYR A 151 -1.41 -21.98 -16.72
C TYR A 151 -0.16 -22.85 -16.84
N LEU A 152 0.84 -22.60 -16.00
CA LEU A 152 2.06 -23.40 -15.91
C LEU A 152 1.74 -24.83 -15.47
N GLY A 153 0.96 -24.99 -14.39
CA GLY A 153 0.48 -26.31 -13.96
C GLY A 153 -0.38 -27.02 -15.00
N LYS A 154 -1.16 -26.28 -15.80
CA LYS A 154 -1.90 -26.84 -16.95
C LYS A 154 -0.97 -27.36 -18.04
N VAL A 155 0.06 -26.60 -18.40
CA VAL A 155 1.07 -27.01 -19.39
C VAL A 155 1.84 -28.23 -18.88
N GLU A 156 2.26 -28.24 -17.62
CA GLU A 156 2.95 -29.38 -17.00
C GLU A 156 2.08 -30.65 -17.03
N LYS A 157 0.79 -30.53 -16.66
CA LYS A 157 -0.16 -31.66 -16.72
C LYS A 157 -0.39 -32.16 -18.14
N LEU A 158 -0.59 -31.26 -19.10
CA LEU A 158 -0.78 -31.64 -20.51
C LEU A 158 0.50 -32.24 -21.10
N SER A 159 1.67 -31.70 -20.78
CA SER A 159 2.97 -32.25 -21.20
C SER A 159 3.24 -33.62 -20.58
N GLY A 160 2.82 -33.84 -19.33
CA GLY A 160 2.88 -35.16 -18.69
C GLY A 160 2.04 -36.20 -19.41
N LEU A 161 0.77 -35.87 -19.68
CA LEU A 161 -0.16 -36.73 -20.44
C LEU A 161 0.34 -37.00 -21.87
N HIS A 162 0.92 -35.99 -22.52
CA HIS A 162 1.55 -36.11 -23.84
C HIS A 162 2.64 -37.18 -23.84
N LYS A 163 3.58 -37.08 -22.90
CA LYS A 163 4.69 -38.05 -22.75
C LYS A 163 4.18 -39.45 -22.44
N GLU A 164 3.09 -39.57 -21.68
CA GLU A 164 2.47 -40.86 -21.38
C GLU A 164 1.81 -41.49 -22.62
N HIS A 165 1.09 -40.70 -23.43
CA HIS A 165 0.50 -41.16 -24.69
C HIS A 165 1.55 -41.59 -25.71
N LEU A 166 2.65 -40.84 -25.83
CA LEU A 166 3.79 -41.21 -26.66
C LEU A 166 4.43 -42.53 -26.19
N ARG A 167 4.58 -42.72 -24.86
CA ARG A 167 5.09 -43.98 -24.29
C ARG A 167 4.18 -45.17 -24.57
N LYS A 168 2.85 -44.98 -24.55
CA LYS A 168 1.86 -46.02 -24.85
C LYS A 168 1.67 -46.28 -26.35
N GLY A 169 2.39 -45.58 -27.23
CA GLY A 169 2.30 -45.75 -28.68
C GLY A 169 0.97 -45.31 -29.28
N THR A 170 0.14 -44.58 -28.54
CA THR A 170 -1.15 -44.08 -29.03
C THR A 170 -0.96 -42.87 -29.95
N VAL A 171 -1.57 -42.91 -31.15
CA VAL A 171 -1.55 -41.78 -32.10
C VAL A 171 -2.28 -40.60 -31.48
N GLU A 172 -1.60 -39.47 -31.42
CA GLU A 172 -2.15 -38.24 -30.88
C GLU A 172 -3.26 -37.66 -31.74
N LYS A 173 -4.33 -37.22 -31.08
CA LYS A 173 -5.38 -36.44 -31.73
C LYS A 173 -4.87 -35.01 -31.90
N ILE A 174 -4.98 -34.44 -33.10
CA ILE A 174 -4.61 -33.03 -33.43
C ILE A 174 -5.13 -32.02 -32.39
N LYS A 175 -6.35 -32.25 -31.86
CA LYS A 175 -6.97 -31.44 -30.80
C LYS A 175 -6.16 -31.34 -29.49
N PHE A 176 -5.28 -32.30 -29.22
CA PHE A 176 -4.46 -32.33 -28.01
C PHE A 176 -3.26 -31.38 -28.14
N THR A 177 -2.57 -31.42 -29.28
CA THR A 177 -1.42 -30.55 -29.60
C THR A 177 -1.85 -29.08 -29.62
N GLU A 178 -2.97 -28.77 -30.28
CA GLU A 178 -3.56 -27.41 -30.27
C GLU A 178 -3.90 -26.92 -28.85
N LYS A 179 -4.34 -27.81 -27.96
CA LYS A 179 -4.66 -27.47 -26.58
C LYS A 179 -3.40 -27.18 -25.77
N LEU A 180 -2.32 -27.91 -26.01
CA LEU A 180 -1.03 -27.66 -25.38
C LEU A 180 -0.47 -26.29 -25.82
N GLU A 181 -0.39 -26.06 -27.14
CA GLU A 181 0.04 -24.78 -27.74
C GLU A 181 -0.73 -23.58 -27.19
N ARG A 182 -2.07 -23.68 -27.11
CA ARG A 182 -2.90 -22.61 -26.54
C ARG A 182 -2.57 -22.32 -25.08
N ASN A 183 -2.26 -23.33 -24.27
CA ASN A 183 -1.91 -23.10 -22.87
C ASN A 183 -0.47 -22.55 -22.73
N GLU A 184 0.46 -22.95 -23.59
CA GLU A 184 1.81 -22.37 -23.63
C GLU A 184 1.79 -20.88 -23.98
N LEU A 185 0.97 -20.48 -24.97
CA LEU A 185 0.74 -19.06 -25.27
C LEU A 185 0.18 -18.29 -24.06
N LYS A 186 -0.75 -18.91 -23.31
CA LYS A 186 -1.29 -18.29 -22.07
C LYS A 186 -0.25 -18.20 -20.96
N VAL A 187 0.66 -19.16 -20.83
CA VAL A 187 1.81 -19.07 -19.91
C VAL A 187 2.69 -17.87 -20.29
N GLN A 188 3.02 -17.70 -21.58
CA GLN A 188 3.83 -16.58 -22.02
C GLN A 188 3.15 -15.23 -21.76
N GLN A 189 1.86 -15.10 -22.08
CA GLN A 189 1.10 -13.88 -21.85
C GLN A 189 0.98 -13.55 -20.35
N SER A 190 0.65 -14.53 -19.51
CA SER A 190 0.55 -14.34 -18.05
C SER A 190 1.90 -14.00 -17.44
N LYS A 191 2.99 -14.63 -17.88
CA LYS A 191 4.36 -14.30 -17.47
C LYS A 191 4.73 -12.86 -17.80
N LEU A 192 4.53 -12.44 -19.05
CA LEU A 192 4.84 -11.07 -19.49
C LEU A 192 4.05 -10.04 -18.68
N ASN A 193 2.75 -10.29 -18.46
CA ASN A 193 1.91 -9.42 -17.65
C ASN A 193 2.37 -9.36 -16.20
N PHE A 194 2.70 -10.50 -15.61
CA PHE A 194 3.21 -10.59 -14.24
C PHE A 194 4.56 -9.85 -14.09
N GLU A 195 5.52 -10.08 -14.97
CA GLU A 195 6.85 -9.45 -14.92
C GLU A 195 6.77 -7.93 -15.13
N ALA A 196 6.01 -7.48 -16.14
CA ALA A 196 5.84 -6.05 -16.43
C ALA A 196 5.23 -5.31 -15.23
N ARG A 197 4.15 -5.85 -14.65
CA ARG A 197 3.49 -5.26 -13.48
C ARG A 197 4.35 -5.33 -12.23
N SER A 198 5.06 -6.44 -12.01
CA SER A 198 5.93 -6.58 -10.86
C SER A 198 7.10 -5.59 -10.91
N LYS A 199 7.69 -5.36 -12.08
CA LYS A 199 8.80 -4.41 -12.25
C LYS A 199 8.35 -2.96 -12.05
N ALA A 200 7.16 -2.60 -12.53
CA ALA A 200 6.57 -1.29 -12.28
C ALA A 200 6.32 -1.08 -10.78
N LEU A 201 5.69 -2.06 -10.12
CA LEU A 201 5.39 -2.02 -8.69
C LEU A 201 6.66 -1.97 -7.83
N GLU A 202 7.72 -2.70 -8.21
CA GLU A 202 8.98 -2.66 -7.47
C GLU A 202 9.63 -1.27 -7.53
N LYS A 203 9.56 -0.58 -8.69
CA LYS A 203 10.04 0.80 -8.81
C LYS A 203 9.25 1.75 -7.91
N GLU A 204 7.92 1.64 -7.92
CA GLU A 204 7.05 2.46 -7.08
C GLU A 204 7.29 2.20 -5.59
N LEU A 205 7.39 0.94 -5.16
CA LEU A 205 7.71 0.59 -3.77
C LEU A 205 9.07 1.12 -3.34
N LYS A 206 10.10 1.03 -4.20
CA LYS A 206 11.43 1.59 -3.92
C LYS A 206 11.38 3.11 -3.79
N HIS A 207 10.61 3.77 -4.65
CA HIS A 207 10.45 5.21 -4.59
C HIS A 207 9.73 5.62 -3.31
N LEU A 208 8.57 5.03 -3.02
CA LEU A 208 7.78 5.35 -1.83
C LEU A 208 8.57 5.14 -0.53
N LEU A 209 9.28 4.00 -0.40
CA LEU A 209 10.10 3.70 0.78
C LEU A 209 11.40 4.52 0.87
N LYS A 210 11.78 5.21 -0.20
CA LYS A 210 12.87 6.20 -0.20
C LYS A 210 12.35 7.58 0.21
N THR A 211 11.16 7.94 -0.26
CA THR A 211 10.49 9.21 0.06
C THR A 211 10.02 9.24 1.50
N TYR A 212 9.48 8.13 2.01
CA TYR A 212 8.97 8.00 3.37
C TYR A 212 9.65 6.83 4.09
N PRO A 213 10.52 7.08 5.08
CA PRO A 213 11.08 6.04 5.92
C PRO A 213 10.00 5.43 6.83
N GLU A 214 10.33 4.31 7.46
CA GLU A 214 9.35 3.48 8.20
C GLU A 214 8.64 4.23 9.34
N LYS A 215 9.24 5.27 9.90
CA LYS A 215 8.69 6.00 11.05
C LYS A 215 8.05 7.30 10.60
N VAL A 216 6.74 7.39 10.84
CA VAL A 216 5.97 8.62 10.77
C VAL A 216 5.91 9.19 12.18
N GLN A 217 6.47 10.38 12.40
CA GLN A 217 6.40 11.08 13.67
C GLN A 217 5.65 12.40 13.47
N VAL A 218 4.71 12.70 14.35
CA VAL A 218 4.10 14.03 14.46
C VAL A 218 4.86 14.75 15.56
N ILE A 219 5.67 15.74 15.21
CA ILE A 219 6.48 16.52 16.15
C ILE A 219 5.87 17.91 16.28
N ALA A 220 5.65 18.35 17.52
CA ALA A 220 5.40 19.75 17.84
C ALA A 220 6.75 20.47 17.93
N ILE A 221 6.98 21.46 17.07
CA ILE A 221 8.15 22.33 17.09
C ILE A 221 7.77 23.64 17.80
N GLU A 222 8.71 24.18 18.58
CA GLU A 222 8.57 25.44 19.33
C GLU A 222 7.86 26.54 18.51
N GLY A 223 6.86 27.19 19.10
CA GLY A 223 6.08 28.25 18.46
C GLY A 223 4.83 27.79 17.68
N LEU A 224 4.13 26.75 18.12
CA LEU A 224 2.85 26.25 17.57
C LEU A 224 2.93 25.67 16.14
N SER A 225 4.09 25.20 15.70
CA SER A 225 4.21 24.49 14.41
C SER A 225 4.20 22.98 14.63
N ILE A 226 3.35 22.25 13.89
CA ILE A 226 3.25 20.79 13.99
C ILE A 226 3.69 20.22 12.64
N GLN A 227 4.72 19.38 12.65
CA GLN A 227 5.29 18.82 11.43
C GLN A 227 5.24 17.30 11.44
N VAL A 228 4.99 16.71 10.26
CA VAL A 228 5.17 15.28 10.03
C VAL A 228 6.62 15.04 9.64
N CYS A 229 7.41 14.54 10.59
CA CYS A 229 8.80 14.21 10.38
C CYS A 229 8.98 12.72 10.03
N ASN A 230 10.00 12.49 9.22
CA ASN A 230 10.47 11.20 8.77
C ASN A 230 11.72 10.86 9.59
N SER A 231 11.75 9.73 10.32
CA SER A 231 12.90 9.30 11.15
C SER A 231 13.46 7.92 10.79
#